data_AF-A0A9X3X8E2-F1
#
_entry.id   AF-A0A9X3X8E2-F1
#
_cell.length_a   1.000
_cell.length_b   1.000
_cell.length_c   1.000
_cell.angle_alpha   90.00
_cell.angle_beta   90.00
_cell.angle_gamma   90.00
#
_symmetry.space_group_name_H-M   'P 1'
#
loop_
_entity.id
_entity.type
_entity.pdbx_description
1 polymer ?
#
loop_
_entity_poly.entity_id
_entity_poly.type
_entity_poly.pdbx_seq_one_letter_code
_entity_poly.pdbx_strand_id
1 'polypeptide(L)'
;MAVLYEDKHVVCDEDALTIKRYYFPLGKKRIPYADIRRVDEKRMGLLTGELRIWGMGLTPIWFHLDMARPGKDRCIVIDRGGFVKIALTPDDHETVLALLRERTGRSQAA
;
A
#
# COMPACT_ATOMS: atom_id res chain seq x y z
N MET A 1 -20.35 -4.93 -1.87
CA MET A 1 -18.99 -4.37 -1.74
C MET A 1 -19.09 -2.88 -2.02
N ALA A 2 -19.23 -2.07 -0.97
CA ALA A 2 -19.17 -0.62 -1.12
C ALA A 2 -17.69 -0.19 -1.25
N VAL A 3 -17.39 0.62 -2.26
CA VAL A 3 -16.07 1.24 -2.42
C VAL A 3 -16.02 2.45 -1.50
N LEU A 4 -15.05 2.47 -0.58
CA LEU A 4 -14.83 3.56 0.36
C LEU A 4 -13.85 4.60 -0.20
N TYR A 5 -12.90 4.15 -1.03
CA TYR A 5 -11.94 4.99 -1.73
C TYR A 5 -11.41 4.28 -2.98
N GLU A 6 -11.17 5.03 -4.05
CA GLU A 6 -10.55 4.52 -5.27
C GLU A 6 -9.70 5.60 -5.96
N ASP A 7 -8.48 5.23 -6.34
CA ASP A 7 -7.62 6.03 -7.21
C ASP A 7 -6.95 5.15 -8.29
N LYS A 8 -5.97 5.69 -9.02
CA LYS A 8 -5.26 4.95 -10.09
C LYS A 8 -4.40 3.78 -9.59
N HIS A 9 -4.05 3.74 -8.31
CA HIS A 9 -3.17 2.75 -7.69
C HIS A 9 -3.91 1.74 -6.81
N VAL A 10 -4.90 2.19 -6.04
CA VAL A 10 -5.56 1.38 -5.01
C VAL A 10 -7.09 1.53 -5.02
N VAL A 11 -7.75 0.52 -4.46
CA VAL A 11 -9.16 0.55 -4.07
C VAL A 11 -9.24 0.06 -2.63
N CYS A 12 -9.89 0.82 -1.76
CA CYS A 12 -10.28 0.39 -0.43
C CYS A 12 -11.79 0.17 -0.44
N ASP A 13 -12.22 -1.07 -0.25
CA ASP A 13 -13.63 -1.38 -0.01
C ASP A 13 -13.83 -1.76 1.47
N GLU A 14 -14.97 -2.32 1.80
CA GLU A 14 -15.26 -2.71 3.18
C GLU A 14 -14.34 -3.85 3.66
N ASP A 15 -13.96 -4.79 2.79
CA ASP A 15 -13.33 -6.04 3.24
C ASP A 15 -11.81 -6.07 2.99
N ALA A 16 -11.33 -5.31 2.00
CA ALA A 16 -9.95 -5.40 1.56
C ALA A 16 -9.39 -4.13 0.91
N LEU A 17 -8.07 -4.08 0.93
CA LEU A 17 -7.27 -3.23 0.04
C LEU A 17 -6.99 -3.99 -1.27
N THR A 18 -7.24 -3.36 -2.41
CA THR A 18 -6.82 -3.84 -3.73
C THR A 18 -5.80 -2.90 -4.34
N ILE A 19 -4.63 -3.43 -4.72
CA ILE A 19 -3.56 -2.70 -5.40
C ILE A 19 -3.64 -3.05 -6.88
N LYS A 20 -3.96 -2.08 -7.74
CA LYS A 20 -4.34 -2.30 -9.15
C LYS A 20 -3.16 -2.76 -10.02
N ARG A 21 -1.97 -2.19 -9.82
CA ARG A 21 -0.77 -2.45 -10.64
C ARG A 21 0.34 -3.06 -9.79
N TYR A 22 0.05 -4.21 -9.18
CA TYR A 22 0.97 -4.88 -8.28
C TYR A 22 1.95 -5.80 -9.03
N TYR A 23 1.43 -6.62 -9.94
CA TYR A 23 2.21 -7.52 -10.78
C TYR A 23 2.45 -6.89 -12.15
N PHE A 24 3.69 -6.94 -12.64
CA PHE A 24 4.05 -6.45 -13.97
C PHE A 24 3.97 -7.60 -14.99
N PRO A 25 3.47 -7.37 -16.22
CA PRO A 25 3.01 -6.08 -16.75
C PRO A 25 1.56 -5.72 -16.37
N LEU A 26 0.75 -6.71 -15.97
CA LEU A 26 -0.64 -6.53 -15.56
C LEU A 26 -0.94 -7.45 -14.38
N GLY A 27 -1.65 -6.93 -13.38
CA GLY A 27 -2.16 -7.75 -12.29
C GLY A 27 -2.39 -6.98 -11.01
N LYS A 28 -3.55 -7.22 -10.42
CA LYS A 28 -3.96 -6.64 -9.14
C LYS A 28 -3.66 -7.60 -8.00
N LYS A 29 -3.43 -7.04 -6.81
CA LYS A 29 -3.33 -7.81 -5.57
C LYS A 29 -4.40 -7.34 -4.60
N ARG A 30 -5.29 -8.25 -4.19
CA ARG A 30 -6.26 -8.00 -3.12
C ARG A 30 -5.72 -8.53 -1.80
N ILE A 31 -5.85 -7.74 -0.75
CA ILE A 31 -5.35 -8.04 0.60
C ILE A 31 -6.50 -7.75 1.58
N PRO A 32 -7.14 -8.77 2.16
CA PRO A 32 -8.13 -8.59 3.21
C PRO A 32 -7.55 -7.80 4.38
N TYR A 33 -8.33 -6.96 5.04
CA TYR A 33 -7.83 -6.20 6.19
C TYR A 33 -7.37 -7.10 7.35
N ALA A 34 -8.00 -8.26 7.51
CA ALA A 34 -7.62 -9.29 8.47
C ALA A 34 -6.21 -9.88 8.24
N ASP A 35 -5.70 -9.83 7.01
CA ASP A 35 -4.34 -10.28 6.69
C ASP A 35 -3.27 -9.22 7.01
N ILE A 36 -3.68 -8.00 7.34
CA ILE A 36 -2.77 -6.88 7.61
C ILE A 36 -2.51 -6.84 9.11
N ARG A 37 -1.27 -7.12 9.52
CA ARG A 37 -0.84 -7.10 10.92
C ARG A 37 -0.46 -5.69 11.37
N ARG A 38 0.18 -4.91 10.49
CA ARG A 38 0.64 -3.56 10.81
C ARG A 38 0.58 -2.64 9.60
N VAL A 39 0.26 -1.38 9.86
CA VAL A 39 0.25 -0.29 8.89
C VAL A 39 1.15 0.82 9.43
N ASP A 40 2.25 1.09 8.75
CA ASP A 40 3.19 2.16 9.10
C ASP A 40 3.19 3.25 8.02
N GLU A 41 3.50 4.48 8.42
CA GLU A 41 3.85 5.56 7.49
C GLU A 41 5.37 5.72 7.47
N LYS A 42 5.96 5.92 6.29
CA LYS A 42 7.39 6.19 6.14
C LYS A 42 7.65 7.33 5.17
N ARG A 43 8.63 8.17 5.50
CA ARG A 43 9.22 9.10 4.53
C ARG A 43 10.06 8.35 3.50
N MET A 44 9.89 8.72 2.25
CA MET A 44 10.69 8.29 1.12
C MET A 44 11.75 9.36 0.82
N GLY A 45 12.93 8.89 0.44
CA GLY A 45 13.98 9.69 -0.17
C GLY A 45 14.73 8.84 -1.19
N LEU A 46 15.76 9.43 -1.80
CA LEU A 46 16.58 8.80 -2.83
C LEU A 46 17.04 7.38 -2.47
N LEU A 47 17.47 7.16 -1.22
CA LEU A 47 17.98 5.86 -0.75
C LEU A 47 16.89 4.89 -0.28
N THR A 48 15.68 5.37 0.04
CA THR A 48 14.60 4.53 0.58
C THR A 48 13.55 4.15 -0.47
N GLY A 49 13.66 4.66 -1.70
CA GLY A 49 12.89 4.18 -2.85
C GLY A 49 11.99 5.17 -3.55
N GLU A 50 12.17 6.47 -3.31
CA GLU A 50 11.46 7.53 -4.03
C GLU A 50 11.55 7.38 -5.56
N LEU A 51 12.74 7.06 -6.08
CA LEU A 51 12.94 6.83 -7.52
C LEU A 51 12.56 5.43 -8.00
N ARG A 52 12.15 4.53 -7.10
CA ARG A 52 11.85 3.14 -7.46
C ARG A 52 10.44 3.07 -7.99
N ILE A 53 10.28 3.03 -9.30
CA ILE A 53 8.97 3.02 -9.95
C ILE A 53 8.20 1.71 -9.70
N TRP A 54 8.88 0.57 -9.56
CA TRP A 54 8.28 -0.74 -9.28
C TRP A 54 9.30 -1.72 -8.68
N GLY A 55 8.82 -2.73 -7.95
CA GLY A 55 9.63 -3.85 -7.45
C GLY A 55 10.29 -3.57 -6.11
N MET A 56 11.32 -4.36 -5.79
CA MET A 56 12.05 -4.32 -4.53
C MET A 56 13.47 -3.79 -4.74
N GLY A 57 13.99 -3.04 -3.77
CA GLY A 57 15.38 -2.57 -3.76
C GLY A 57 16.24 -3.37 -2.80
N LEU A 58 17.14 -2.67 -2.10
CA LEU A 58 18.01 -3.26 -1.06
C LEU A 58 17.26 -3.62 0.23
N THR A 59 16.12 -2.98 0.48
CA THR A 59 15.23 -3.31 1.61
C THR A 59 14.16 -4.31 1.18
N PRO A 60 13.65 -5.19 2.07
CA PRO A 60 12.58 -6.14 1.78
C PRO A 60 11.20 -5.45 1.71
N ILE A 61 11.11 -4.36 0.96
CA ILE A 61 9.90 -3.57 0.74
C ILE A 61 9.62 -3.58 -0.76
N TRP A 62 8.50 -4.18 -1.13
CA TRP A 62 8.00 -4.26 -2.50
C TRP A 62 7.12 -3.07 -2.83
N PHE A 63 7.42 -2.38 -3.92
CA PHE A 63 6.66 -1.24 -4.40
C PHE A 63 5.82 -1.64 -5.62
N HIS A 64 4.54 -1.24 -5.63
CA HIS A 64 3.70 -1.36 -6.82
C HIS A 64 4.16 -0.40 -7.92
N LEU A 65 3.65 -0.60 -9.15
CA LEU A 65 3.99 0.29 -10.25
C LEU A 65 3.37 1.68 -10.02
N ASP A 66 4.22 2.70 -9.93
CA ASP A 66 3.85 4.11 -9.82
C ASP A 66 4.90 4.99 -10.52
N MET A 67 4.56 5.47 -11.72
CA MET A 67 5.42 6.37 -12.49
C MET A 67 5.53 7.78 -11.87
N ALA A 68 4.57 8.17 -11.03
CA ALA A 68 4.53 9.46 -10.37
C ALA A 68 5.22 9.45 -9.00
N ARG A 69 5.75 8.30 -8.56
CA ARG A 69 6.41 8.16 -7.25
C ARG A 69 7.55 9.14 -7.00
N PRO A 70 8.40 9.52 -7.98
CA PRO A 70 9.45 10.51 -7.76
C PRO A 70 8.95 11.89 -7.28
N GLY A 71 7.64 12.18 -7.40
CA GLY A 71 7.03 13.40 -6.84
C GLY A 71 6.37 13.20 -5.46
N LYS A 72 6.55 12.04 -4.82
CA LYS A 72 5.92 11.68 -3.54
C LYS A 72 7.01 11.45 -2.49
N ASP A 73 6.85 12.06 -1.32
CA ASP A 73 7.82 12.03 -0.22
C ASP A 73 7.45 11.04 0.90
N ARG A 74 6.28 10.38 0.81
CA ARG A 74 5.75 9.48 1.83
C ARG A 74 5.08 8.26 1.23
N CYS A 75 5.23 7.11 1.88
CA CYS A 75 4.55 5.87 1.54
C CYS A 75 3.93 5.19 2.78
N ILE A 76 2.90 4.40 2.52
CA ILE A 76 2.25 3.56 3.52
C ILE A 76 2.83 2.16 3.39
N VAL A 77 3.36 1.60 4.47
CA VAL A 77 3.93 0.25 4.50
C VAL A 77 2.96 -0.70 5.17
N ILE A 78 2.58 -1.73 4.43
CA ILE A 78 1.72 -2.83 4.87
C ILE A 78 2.59 -4.01 5.25
N ASP A 79 2.44 -4.46 6.50
CA ASP A 79 3.04 -5.67 7.03
C ASP A 79 1.96 -6.75 7.17
N ARG A 80 2.18 -7.89 6.51
CA ARG A 80 1.30 -9.07 6.56
C ARG A 80 1.88 -10.19 7.43
N GLY A 81 2.96 -9.93 8.16
CA GLY A 81 3.69 -10.92 8.94
C GLY A 81 4.71 -11.75 8.17
N GLY A 82 4.94 -11.43 6.90
CA GLY A 82 5.96 -12.06 6.06
C GLY A 82 7.24 -11.23 5.98
N PHE A 83 8.29 -11.82 5.40
CA PHE A 83 9.59 -11.15 5.21
C PHE A 83 9.48 -9.90 4.33
N VAL A 84 8.70 -9.98 3.24
CA VAL A 84 8.50 -8.87 2.30
C VAL A 84 7.29 -8.03 2.72
N LYS A 85 7.53 -6.73 2.93
CA LYS A 85 6.48 -5.73 3.17
C LYS A 85 6.08 -5.05 1.88
N ILE A 86 4.90 -4.45 1.85
CA ILE A 86 4.37 -3.76 0.65
C ILE A 86 4.32 -2.27 0.93
N ALA A 87 4.91 -1.46 0.05
CA ALA A 87 4.77 -0.01 0.09
C ALA A 87 3.73 0.47 -0.92
N LEU A 88 2.84 1.32 -0.46
CA LEU A 88 1.79 1.97 -1.23
C LEU A 88 2.08 3.46 -1.35
N THR A 89 1.80 4.00 -2.53
CA THR A 89 1.85 5.42 -2.83
C THR A 89 0.53 5.84 -3.48
N PRO A 90 -0.59 5.86 -2.73
CA PRO A 90 -1.87 6.36 -3.24
C PRO A 90 -1.77 7.84 -3.62
N ASP A 91 -2.80 8.36 -4.30
CA ASP A 91 -2.87 9.78 -4.64
C ASP A 91 -3.31 10.63 -3.44
N ASP A 92 -4.25 10.14 -2.62
CA ASP A 92 -4.57 10.72 -1.31
C ASP A 92 -3.98 9.87 -0.19
N HIS A 93 -2.82 10.29 0.32
CA HIS A 93 -2.08 9.57 1.35
C HIS A 93 -2.85 9.48 2.68
N GLU A 94 -3.39 10.60 3.14
CA GLU A 94 -4.00 10.69 4.48
C GLU A 94 -5.29 9.89 4.54
N THR A 95 -6.14 10.00 3.51
CA THR A 95 -7.40 9.25 3.43
C THR A 95 -7.16 7.74 3.43
N VAL A 96 -6.21 7.25 2.63
CA VAL A 96 -5.91 5.82 2.55
C VAL A 96 -5.25 5.32 3.83
N LEU A 97 -4.36 6.10 4.45
CA LEU A 97 -3.73 5.74 5.72
C LEU A 97 -4.75 5.63 6.86
N ALA A 98 -5.69 6.59 6.95
CA ALA A 98 -6.75 6.59 7.93
C ALA A 98 -7.67 5.36 7.76
N LEU A 99 -8.12 5.09 6.53
CA LEU A 99 -8.94 3.92 6.21
C LEU A 99 -8.23 2.61 6.58
N LEU A 100 -6.95 2.47 6.23
CA LEU A 100 -6.19 1.25 6.55
C LEU A 100 -6.07 1.04 8.06
N ARG A 101 -5.75 2.08 8.83
CA ARG A 101 -5.67 2.00 10.29
C ARG A 101 -7.00 1.63 10.92
N GLU A 102 -8.08 2.27 10.46
CA GLU A 102 -9.43 2.01 10.93
C GLU A 102 -9.87 0.56 10.65
N ARG A 103 -9.77 0.10 9.40
CA ARG A 103 -10.26 -1.22 9.01
C ARG A 103 -9.42 -2.35 9.61
N THR A 104 -8.09 -2.20 9.65
CA THR A 104 -7.21 -3.17 10.31
C THR A 104 -7.40 -3.20 11.82
N GLY A 105 -7.66 -2.06 12.47
CA GLY A 105 -7.99 -2.02 13.91
C GLY A 105 -9.29 -2.76 14.24
N ARG A 106 -10.33 -2.58 13.40
CA ARG A 106 -11.59 -3.31 13.56
C ARG A 106 -11.45 -4.81 13.34
N SER A 107 -10.65 -5.25 12.37
CA SER A 107 -10.49 -6.69 12.09
C SER A 107 -9.72 -7.44 13.18
N GLN A 108 -8.89 -6.75 13.96
CA GLN A 108 -8.15 -7.36 15.08
C GLN A 108 -8.97 -7.43 16.38
N ALA A 109 -10.08 -6.70 16.45
CA ALA A 109 -10.98 -6.67 17.61
C ALA A 109 -12.14 -7.69 17.53
N ALA A 110 -12.25 -8.41 16.41
CA ALA A 110 -13.26 -9.44 16.15
C ALA A 110 -12.63 -10.84 16.22
#